data_AF-A0A7S1YCQ5-F1
#
_entry.id   AF-A0A7S1YCQ5-F1
#
_cell.length_a   1.000
_cell.length_b   1.000
_cell.length_c   1.000
_cell.angle_alpha   90.00
_cell.angle_beta   90.00
_cell.angle_gamma   90.00
#
_symmetry.space_group_name_H-M   'P 1'
#
loop_
_entity.id
_entity.type
_entity.pdbx_description
1 polymer ?
#
loop_
_entity_poly.entity_id
_entity_poly.type
_entity_poly.pdbx_seq_one_letter_code
_entity_poly.pdbx_strand_id
1 'polypeptide(L)'
;YCSAPPVSAEVTFVPFPWYKAFHRSQHSFDIGDHPVKPVHSLLKIAVAWTQLSAGTSVSFLEDVDTPLPHLEVKWLPSLRSYLKHIHGYFELDETFVQPLQRLDDSYIMDHIINSQRFSPSKLHLLNCCRKYLQVTTISDITLPDGIRLEPNFELGNHSPTSPKCGLHWFYQERPPDDAWKLWQRANCLWSDEHGTLTTPLGAWLFPPSQQRMKWPFYYDSVTDSLYAHDEGSNYRSYFVNPNRQTQTPINSFVLDSLPDTASPVTVSQIQDRWQHDQAILPILQQPPLQ
;
A
#
# COMPACT_ATOMS: atom_id res chain seq x y z
N TYR A 1 -45.20 14.12 8.96
CA TYR A 1 -44.19 13.05 8.86
C TYR A 1 -44.30 12.42 7.49
N CYS A 2 -43.44 12.83 6.55
CA CYS A 2 -43.27 12.14 5.28
C CYS A 2 -41.79 11.75 5.21
N SER A 3 -41.49 10.48 5.48
CA SER A 3 -40.18 9.90 5.24
C SER A 3 -39.98 9.79 3.73
N ALA A 4 -38.99 10.50 3.19
CA ALA A 4 -38.50 10.22 1.85
C ALA A 4 -37.81 8.84 1.84
N PRO A 5 -37.96 8.03 0.78
CA PRO A 5 -37.17 6.82 0.62
C PRO A 5 -35.68 7.17 0.42
N PRO A 6 -34.73 6.29 0.79
CA PRO A 6 -33.33 6.49 0.45
C PRO A 6 -33.17 6.51 -1.07
N VAL A 7 -32.44 7.51 -1.58
CA VAL A 7 -32.15 7.65 -3.01
C VAL A 7 -30.78 7.01 -3.27
N SER A 8 -30.78 5.76 -3.70
CA SER A 8 -29.60 5.14 -4.31
C SER A 8 -29.47 5.64 -5.75
N ALA A 9 -28.25 6.05 -6.12
CA ALA A 9 -27.89 6.38 -7.50
C ALA A 9 -26.88 5.34 -7.98
N GLU A 10 -27.35 4.41 -8.80
CA GLU A 10 -26.52 3.40 -9.45
C GLU A 10 -25.74 4.07 -10.59
N VAL A 11 -24.41 4.06 -10.53
CA VAL A 11 -23.55 4.66 -11.55
C VAL A 11 -22.59 3.61 -12.07
N THR A 12 -22.93 3.01 -13.21
CA THR A 12 -22.17 1.92 -13.83
C THR A 12 -21.11 2.45 -14.80
N PHE A 13 -19.84 2.11 -14.58
CA PHE A 13 -18.72 2.45 -15.45
C PHE A 13 -17.99 1.23 -16.01
N VAL A 14 -17.86 1.19 -17.34
CA VAL A 14 -17.11 0.15 -18.06
C VAL A 14 -15.60 0.27 -17.77
N PRO A 15 -14.89 -0.83 -17.46
CA PRO A 15 -13.46 -0.80 -17.17
C PRO A 15 -12.62 -0.62 -18.44
N PHE A 16 -11.44 -0.02 -18.31
CA PHE A 16 -10.39 -0.05 -19.34
C PHE A 16 -9.03 -0.43 -18.72
N PRO A 17 -8.19 -1.20 -19.42
CA PRO A 17 -7.03 -1.84 -18.79
C PRO A 17 -5.68 -1.17 -19.12
N TRP A 18 -4.70 -1.43 -18.25
CA TRP A 18 -3.25 -1.15 -18.35
C TRP A 18 -2.74 0.29 -18.62
N TYR A 19 -1.95 0.79 -17.66
CA TYR A 19 -1.06 1.94 -17.86
C TYR A 19 0.30 1.46 -18.42
N LYS A 20 0.54 1.61 -19.72
CA LYS A 20 1.90 1.67 -20.30
C LYS A 20 2.11 3.04 -20.92
N ALA A 21 3.17 3.72 -20.52
CA ALA A 21 3.48 5.08 -20.96
C ALA A 21 3.81 5.15 -22.46
N PHE A 22 3.41 6.23 -23.16
CA PHE A 22 4.00 6.56 -24.47
C PHE A 22 4.04 8.07 -24.80
N HIS A 23 4.98 8.40 -25.69
CA HIS A 23 5.31 9.73 -26.20
C HIS A 23 4.40 10.21 -27.36
N ARG A 24 4.50 11.52 -27.70
CA ARG A 24 3.82 12.20 -28.83
C ARG A 24 4.09 11.59 -30.21
N SER A 25 3.07 11.46 -31.06
CA SER A 25 2.83 12.30 -32.28
C SER A 25 1.62 11.78 -33.11
N GLN A 26 1.27 12.46 -34.21
CA GLN A 26 -0.07 12.50 -34.83
C GLN A 26 -0.29 11.50 -35.99
N HIS A 27 -1.53 10.99 -36.16
CA HIS A 27 -2.42 11.22 -37.33
C HIS A 27 -3.76 10.42 -37.21
N SER A 28 -4.85 10.95 -37.76
CA SER A 28 -6.22 10.36 -37.87
C SER A 28 -6.38 9.58 -39.20
N PHE A 29 -7.40 8.80 -39.55
CA PHE A 29 -8.82 8.58 -39.17
C PHE A 29 -9.16 7.07 -39.40
N ASP A 30 -10.28 6.44 -38.99
CA ASP A 30 -11.29 6.65 -37.93
C ASP A 30 -12.34 5.49 -37.99
N ILE A 31 -12.84 4.97 -36.86
CA ILE A 31 -13.92 3.98 -36.73
C ILE A 31 -14.69 4.26 -35.42
N GLY A 32 -16.00 4.03 -35.41
CA GLY A 32 -16.88 4.28 -34.27
C GLY A 32 -16.40 3.69 -32.95
N ASP A 33 -16.01 4.58 -32.05
CA ASP A 33 -15.73 4.36 -30.63
C ASP A 33 -16.06 5.68 -29.92
N HIS A 34 -16.97 5.68 -28.94
CA HIS A 34 -17.39 6.94 -28.31
C HIS A 34 -16.40 7.30 -27.17
N PRO A 35 -15.62 8.39 -27.29
CA PRO A 35 -14.59 8.67 -26.31
C PRO A 35 -15.21 9.00 -24.96
N VAL A 36 -14.87 8.19 -23.95
CA VAL A 36 -15.15 8.46 -22.55
C VAL A 36 -14.60 9.85 -22.22
N LYS A 37 -15.49 10.80 -21.91
CA LYS A 37 -15.16 12.23 -21.82
C LYS A 37 -14.06 12.48 -20.77
N PRO A 38 -13.10 13.40 -21.01
CA PRO A 38 -11.97 13.65 -20.10
C PRO A 38 -12.38 14.09 -18.68
N VAL A 39 -13.59 14.64 -18.51
CA VAL A 39 -14.18 14.97 -17.20
C VAL A 39 -14.32 13.74 -16.30
N HIS A 40 -14.69 12.59 -16.87
CA HIS A 40 -14.84 11.33 -16.13
C HIS A 40 -13.49 10.85 -15.59
N SER A 41 -12.44 10.88 -16.42
CA SER A 41 -11.08 10.51 -16.02
C SER A 41 -10.54 11.42 -14.91
N LEU A 42 -10.74 12.74 -15.00
CA LEU A 42 -10.32 13.68 -13.96
C LEU A 42 -11.06 13.47 -12.63
N LEU A 43 -12.35 13.12 -12.67
CA LEU A 43 -13.10 12.78 -11.46
C LEU A 43 -12.61 11.48 -10.83
N LYS A 44 -12.43 10.39 -11.61
CA LYS A 44 -11.85 9.13 -11.11
C LYS A 44 -10.47 9.36 -10.49
N ILE A 45 -9.59 10.14 -11.13
CA ILE A 45 -8.30 10.54 -10.57
C ILE A 45 -8.48 11.29 -9.24
N ALA A 46 -9.35 12.30 -9.17
CA ALA A 46 -9.58 13.07 -7.95
C ALA A 46 -10.12 12.19 -6.79
N VAL A 47 -11.03 11.25 -7.07
CA VAL A 47 -11.55 10.29 -6.08
C VAL A 47 -10.44 9.35 -5.63
N ALA A 48 -9.68 8.75 -6.55
CA ALA A 48 -8.58 7.83 -6.24
C ALA A 48 -7.49 8.49 -5.37
N TRP A 49 -7.05 9.69 -5.74
CA TRP A 49 -6.11 10.49 -4.93
C TRP A 49 -6.71 10.87 -3.56
N THR A 50 -8.02 11.11 -3.47
CA THR A 50 -8.67 11.42 -2.19
C THR A 50 -8.75 10.19 -1.30
N GLN A 51 -9.08 9.01 -1.85
CA GLN A 51 -9.09 7.76 -1.10
C GLN A 51 -7.69 7.36 -0.61
N LEU A 52 -6.67 7.52 -1.46
CA LEU A 52 -5.28 7.30 -1.07
C LEU A 52 -4.82 8.26 0.05
N SER A 53 -5.35 9.49 0.06
CA SER A 53 -5.10 10.49 1.11
C SER A 53 -5.86 10.20 2.40
N ALA A 54 -7.08 9.65 2.30
CA ALA A 54 -7.88 9.20 3.44
C ALA A 54 -7.26 7.98 4.13
N GLY A 55 -6.77 7.01 3.36
CA GLY A 55 -6.04 5.83 3.84
C GLY A 55 -6.90 4.79 4.58
N THR A 56 -8.21 4.78 4.36
CA THR A 56 -9.20 3.93 5.05
C THR A 56 -9.60 2.68 4.27
N SER A 57 -10.16 1.66 4.96
CA SER A 57 -10.65 0.43 4.33
C SER A 57 -11.89 0.59 3.46
N VAL A 58 -12.72 1.60 3.73
CA VAL A 58 -13.94 1.91 2.98
C VAL A 58 -13.76 3.19 2.19
N SER A 59 -14.40 3.28 1.02
CA SER A 59 -14.42 4.50 0.20
C SER A 59 -15.00 5.67 0.99
N PHE A 60 -14.36 6.84 0.90
CA PHE A 60 -14.83 8.05 1.56
C PHE A 60 -16.18 8.59 1.03
N LEU A 61 -16.73 7.99 -0.03
CA LEU A 61 -18.04 8.28 -0.61
C LEU A 61 -19.11 7.22 -0.26
N GLU A 62 -18.70 6.04 0.24
CA GLU A 62 -19.58 4.95 0.69
C GLU A 62 -19.88 5.10 2.19
N ASP A 63 -18.86 4.96 3.03
CA ASP A 63 -18.94 5.44 4.42
C ASP A 63 -18.80 6.95 4.38
N VAL A 64 -19.91 7.67 4.51
CA VAL A 64 -19.95 9.13 4.70
C VAL A 64 -20.03 9.55 6.17
N ASP A 65 -20.26 8.59 7.07
CA ASP A 65 -20.63 8.83 8.46
C ASP A 65 -19.43 9.04 9.38
N THR A 66 -18.36 8.26 9.20
CA THR A 66 -17.12 8.37 9.97
C THR A 66 -16.50 9.76 9.82
N PRO A 67 -16.10 10.44 10.91
CA PRO A 67 -15.38 11.70 10.79
C PRO A 67 -13.96 11.49 10.22
N LEU A 68 -13.66 12.11 9.07
CA LEU A 68 -12.31 12.12 8.47
C LEU A 68 -11.66 13.52 8.55
N PRO A 69 -11.33 14.04 9.75
CA PRO A 69 -10.82 15.40 9.91
C PRO A 69 -9.41 15.61 9.34
N HIS A 70 -8.70 14.52 9.01
CA HIS A 70 -7.38 14.55 8.34
C HIS A 70 -7.47 14.72 6.82
N LEU A 71 -8.68 14.72 6.23
CA LEU A 71 -8.89 14.79 4.79
C LEU A 71 -8.75 16.23 4.27
N GLU A 72 -7.63 16.51 3.61
CA GLU A 72 -7.19 17.87 3.20
C GLU A 72 -7.93 18.48 1.99
N VAL A 73 -8.91 17.78 1.41
CA VAL A 73 -9.54 18.16 0.14
C VAL A 73 -10.63 19.20 0.36
N LYS A 74 -10.80 20.16 -0.56
CA LYS A 74 -11.74 21.29 -0.38
C LYS A 74 -13.21 20.94 -0.63
N TRP A 75 -13.54 20.34 -1.78
CA TRP A 75 -14.93 20.16 -2.21
C TRP A 75 -15.49 18.76 -1.89
N LEU A 76 -14.66 17.73 -1.87
CA LEU A 76 -15.07 16.36 -1.61
C LEU A 76 -15.62 16.14 -0.18
N PRO A 77 -15.07 16.76 0.89
CA PRO A 77 -15.71 16.72 2.21
C PRO A 77 -17.05 17.46 2.26
N SER A 78 -17.26 18.49 1.44
CA SER A 78 -18.57 19.16 1.30
C SER A 78 -19.59 18.23 0.64
N LEU A 79 -19.19 17.47 -0.40
CA LEU A 79 -20.02 16.41 -0.99
C LEU A 79 -20.34 15.32 0.04
N ARG A 80 -19.34 14.79 0.76
CA ARG A 80 -19.53 13.81 1.85
C ARG A 80 -20.51 14.31 2.91
N SER A 81 -20.38 15.58 3.31
CA SER A 81 -21.28 16.23 4.28
C SER A 81 -22.71 16.35 3.76
N TYR A 82 -22.89 16.66 2.47
CA TYR A 82 -24.20 16.70 1.82
C TYR A 82 -24.83 15.30 1.74
N LEU A 83 -24.07 14.29 1.31
CA LEU A 83 -24.51 12.89 1.27
C LEU A 83 -24.98 12.41 2.66
N LYS A 84 -24.16 12.63 3.70
CA LYS A 84 -24.53 12.35 5.10
C LYS A 84 -25.81 13.09 5.54
N HIS A 85 -25.99 14.34 5.13
CA HIS A 85 -27.19 15.14 5.46
C HIS A 85 -28.47 14.59 4.83
N ILE A 86 -28.40 14.01 3.63
CA ILE A 86 -29.54 13.37 2.96
C ILE A 86 -29.69 11.87 3.27
N HIS A 87 -28.87 11.32 4.18
CA HIS A 87 -28.76 9.89 4.46
C HIS A 87 -28.48 9.03 3.21
N GLY A 88 -27.67 9.57 2.29
CA GLY A 88 -27.23 8.91 1.07
C GLY A 88 -25.73 8.66 1.06
N TYR A 89 -25.28 7.84 0.11
CA TYR A 89 -23.89 7.53 -0.20
C TYR A 89 -23.77 7.27 -1.70
N PHE A 90 -22.56 7.11 -2.22
CA PHE A 90 -22.34 6.58 -3.57
C PHE A 90 -21.75 5.19 -3.50
N GLU A 91 -22.37 4.25 -4.20
CA GLU A 91 -21.78 2.97 -4.57
C GLU A 91 -20.88 3.19 -5.80
N LEU A 92 -19.67 2.65 -5.79
CA LEU A 92 -18.67 2.86 -6.84
C LEU A 92 -18.26 1.51 -7.47
N ASP A 93 -18.21 1.40 -8.80
CA ASP A 93 -17.64 0.19 -9.45
C ASP A 93 -16.15 -0.02 -9.06
N GLU A 94 -15.44 1.08 -8.82
CA GLU A 94 -14.07 1.10 -8.33
C GLU A 94 -14.02 1.93 -7.04
N THR A 95 -13.82 1.29 -5.88
CA THR A 95 -13.75 1.97 -4.58
C THR A 95 -12.45 2.78 -4.39
N PHE A 96 -11.43 2.51 -5.20
CA PHE A 96 -10.05 3.00 -5.11
C PHE A 96 -9.32 2.74 -3.77
N VAL A 97 -9.92 1.90 -2.91
CA VAL A 97 -9.29 1.40 -1.68
C VAL A 97 -8.06 0.59 -2.08
N GLN A 98 -6.94 0.80 -1.38
CA GLN A 98 -5.69 0.09 -1.67
C GLN A 98 -5.75 -1.32 -1.11
N PRO A 99 -5.50 -2.39 -1.89
CA PRO A 99 -5.72 -3.75 -1.43
C PRO A 99 -4.80 -4.14 -0.27
N LEU A 100 -5.34 -4.93 0.67
CA LEU A 100 -4.58 -5.61 1.73
C LEU A 100 -3.53 -6.53 1.11
N GLN A 101 -2.30 -6.54 1.63
CA GLN A 101 -1.17 -7.23 0.98
C GLN A 101 -0.89 -8.62 1.55
N ARG A 102 -1.35 -8.90 2.77
CA ARG A 102 -1.13 -10.16 3.50
C ARG A 102 -2.43 -10.63 4.16
N LEU A 103 -2.49 -11.89 4.55
CA LEU A 103 -3.47 -12.35 5.52
C LEU A 103 -3.30 -11.58 6.85
N ASP A 104 -4.44 -11.33 7.50
CA ASP A 104 -4.53 -10.57 8.77
C ASP A 104 -4.03 -9.12 8.70
N ASP A 105 -3.83 -8.59 7.48
CA ASP A 105 -3.49 -7.19 7.22
C ASP A 105 -4.67 -6.24 7.48
N SER A 106 -4.38 -4.98 7.81
CA SER A 106 -5.39 -3.98 8.16
C SER A 106 -4.90 -2.55 7.92
N TYR A 107 -5.82 -1.58 7.87
CA TYR A 107 -5.51 -0.20 7.49
C TYR A 107 -5.06 0.64 8.69
N ILE A 108 -3.98 1.40 8.50
CA ILE A 108 -3.36 2.22 9.57
C ILE A 108 -4.32 3.29 10.07
N MET A 109 -5.03 3.99 9.17
CA MET A 109 -5.93 5.07 9.56
C MET A 109 -7.18 4.55 10.29
N ASP A 110 -7.67 3.36 9.96
CA ASP A 110 -8.83 2.75 10.62
C ASP A 110 -8.53 2.48 12.09
N HIS A 111 -7.40 1.86 12.41
CA HIS A 111 -6.95 1.66 13.81
C HIS A 111 -6.85 2.99 14.55
N ILE A 112 -6.23 3.99 13.93
CA ILE A 112 -6.02 5.32 14.50
C ILE A 112 -7.37 6.01 14.80
N ILE A 113 -8.31 5.99 13.86
CA ILE A 113 -9.65 6.60 14.00
C ILE A 113 -10.48 5.83 15.04
N ASN A 114 -10.59 4.51 14.90
CA ASN A 114 -11.39 3.66 15.78
C ASN A 114 -10.89 3.66 17.23
N SER A 115 -9.61 3.93 17.47
CA SER A 115 -9.07 4.09 18.81
C SER A 115 -9.72 5.25 19.59
N GLN A 116 -10.18 6.30 18.91
CA GLN A 116 -10.66 7.57 19.50
C GLN A 116 -9.65 8.24 20.47
N ARG A 117 -8.35 7.86 20.42
CA ARG A 117 -7.29 8.38 21.31
C ARG A 117 -6.64 9.68 20.82
N PHE A 118 -6.95 10.10 19.59
CA PHE A 118 -6.29 11.19 18.89
C PHE A 118 -7.27 12.30 18.51
N SER A 119 -6.91 13.56 18.80
CA SER A 119 -7.69 14.73 18.38
C SER A 119 -7.58 14.96 16.86
N PRO A 120 -8.51 15.70 16.23
CA PRO A 120 -8.47 16.06 14.80
C PRO A 120 -7.09 16.51 14.29
N SER A 121 -6.40 17.40 15.01
CA SER A 121 -5.06 17.86 14.64
C SER A 121 -3.98 16.77 14.72
N LYS A 122 -4.12 15.82 15.66
CA LYS A 122 -3.24 14.65 15.78
C LYS A 122 -3.49 13.63 14.66
N LEU A 123 -4.75 13.44 14.26
CA LEU A 123 -5.12 12.60 13.11
C LEU A 123 -4.49 13.13 11.81
N HIS A 124 -4.50 14.45 11.60
CA HIS A 124 -3.82 15.09 10.49
C HIS A 124 -2.30 14.87 10.51
N LEU A 125 -1.62 15.09 11.65
CA LEU A 125 -0.18 14.80 11.78
C LEU A 125 0.16 13.32 11.53
N LEU A 126 -0.64 12.39 12.04
CA LEU A 126 -0.46 10.95 11.77
C LEU A 126 -0.65 10.62 10.29
N ASN A 127 -1.63 11.23 9.61
CA ASN A 127 -1.79 11.08 8.17
C ASN A 127 -0.62 11.69 7.39
N CYS A 128 0.01 12.75 7.89
CA CYS A 128 1.24 13.29 7.31
C CYS A 128 2.45 12.35 7.48
N CYS A 129 2.61 11.69 8.64
CA CYS A 129 3.62 10.63 8.83
C CYS A 129 3.38 9.46 7.86
N ARG A 130 2.13 8.99 7.77
CA ARG A 130 1.69 7.95 6.84
C ARG A 130 1.97 8.33 5.38
N LYS A 131 1.60 9.54 4.96
CA LYS A 131 1.89 10.09 3.62
C LYS A 131 3.39 10.22 3.36
N TYR A 132 4.21 10.58 4.35
CA TYR A 132 5.67 10.68 4.18
C TYR A 132 6.34 9.31 3.98
N LEU A 133 5.90 8.29 4.71
CA LEU A 133 6.39 6.91 4.57
C LEU A 133 5.82 6.19 3.34
N GLN A 134 4.78 6.74 2.72
CA GLN A 134 4.08 6.19 1.56
C GLN A 134 3.34 4.87 1.84
N VAL A 135 2.81 4.74 3.06
CA VAL A 135 2.20 3.52 3.61
C VAL A 135 0.67 3.65 3.73
N THR A 136 -0.04 2.53 3.80
CA THR A 136 -1.51 2.47 3.94
C THR A 136 -1.96 1.37 4.90
N THR A 137 -1.36 0.19 4.84
CA THR A 137 -1.72 -0.97 5.70
C THR A 137 -0.56 -1.37 6.62
N ILE A 138 -0.84 -2.20 7.64
CA ILE A 138 0.18 -2.71 8.57
C ILE A 138 1.29 -3.48 7.83
N SER A 139 0.97 -4.19 6.75
CA SER A 139 1.95 -4.85 5.88
C SER A 139 2.96 -3.93 5.22
N ASP A 140 2.64 -2.65 5.03
CA ASP A 140 3.57 -1.66 4.46
C ASP A 140 4.64 -1.21 5.45
N ILE A 141 4.37 -1.34 6.76
CA ILE A 141 5.23 -0.91 7.87
C ILE A 141 5.83 -2.08 8.66
N THR A 142 5.58 -3.33 8.22
CA THR A 142 6.05 -4.55 8.89
C THR A 142 7.08 -5.25 8.01
N LEU A 143 8.15 -5.75 8.62
CA LEU A 143 9.17 -6.54 7.94
C LEU A 143 8.56 -7.77 7.24
N PRO A 144 9.24 -8.34 6.24
CA PRO A 144 8.78 -9.52 5.52
C PRO A 144 8.41 -10.71 6.42
N ASP A 145 9.01 -10.84 7.61
CA ASP A 145 8.64 -11.85 8.61
C ASP A 145 7.16 -11.77 9.06
N GLY A 146 6.51 -10.61 8.96
CA GLY A 146 5.13 -10.39 9.41
C GLY A 146 4.97 -10.26 10.91
N ILE A 147 6.07 -10.13 11.66
CA ILE A 147 6.11 -10.16 13.11
C ILE A 147 6.58 -8.81 13.67
N ARG A 148 7.54 -8.15 13.04
CA ARG A 148 8.16 -6.90 13.56
C ARG A 148 7.96 -5.73 12.61
N LEU A 149 7.73 -4.54 13.15
CA LEU A 149 7.73 -3.29 12.39
C LEU A 149 9.10 -3.03 11.74
N GLU A 150 9.10 -2.28 10.63
CA GLU A 150 10.34 -1.84 9.97
C GLU A 150 10.97 -0.71 10.80
N PRO A 151 12.19 -0.88 11.37
CA PRO A 151 12.71 0.03 12.40
C PRO A 151 13.00 1.45 11.92
N ASN A 152 13.25 1.66 10.61
CA ASN A 152 13.42 2.99 10.07
C ASN A 152 12.06 3.70 10.00
N PHE A 153 11.00 3.02 9.57
CA PHE A 153 9.64 3.55 9.49
C PHE A 153 9.07 3.89 10.88
N GLU A 154 9.46 3.19 11.95
CA GLU A 154 9.14 3.58 13.33
C GLU A 154 9.80 4.91 13.76
N LEU A 155 10.99 5.20 13.23
CA LEU A 155 11.71 6.46 13.40
C LEU A 155 11.36 7.50 12.32
N GLY A 156 10.46 7.14 11.41
CA GLY A 156 10.06 7.95 10.26
C GLY A 156 11.11 8.08 9.16
N ASN A 157 12.16 7.27 9.14
CA ASN A 157 13.28 7.36 8.22
C ASN A 157 13.11 6.45 7.00
N HIS A 158 13.68 6.84 5.86
CA HIS A 158 13.82 5.99 4.67
C HIS A 158 15.28 5.52 4.56
N SER A 159 15.54 4.24 4.76
CA SER A 159 16.87 3.63 4.49
C SER A 159 16.95 3.14 3.04
N PRO A 160 18.16 3.06 2.42
CA PRO A 160 18.35 2.28 1.20
C PRO A 160 17.88 0.81 1.29
N THR A 161 17.82 0.27 2.51
CA THR A 161 17.33 -1.09 2.83
C THR A 161 15.85 -1.14 3.23
N SER A 162 15.15 0.00 3.31
CA SER A 162 13.72 0.02 3.59
C SER A 162 12.91 -0.30 2.33
N PRO A 163 11.68 -0.86 2.45
CA PRO A 163 10.78 -1.01 1.31
C PRO A 163 10.46 0.33 0.66
N LYS A 164 10.19 0.32 -0.65
CA LYS A 164 9.81 1.50 -1.43
C LYS A 164 8.44 1.30 -2.06
N CYS A 165 7.56 2.29 -1.95
CA CYS A 165 6.25 2.22 -2.58
C CYS A 165 6.39 2.31 -4.11
N GLY A 166 5.75 1.40 -4.84
CA GLY A 166 5.73 1.38 -6.30
C GLY A 166 4.67 2.30 -6.93
N LEU A 167 3.83 2.94 -6.11
CA LEU A 167 2.74 3.81 -6.55
C LEU A 167 3.21 5.25 -6.75
N HIS A 168 2.54 5.98 -7.65
CA HIS A 168 2.70 7.43 -7.72
C HIS A 168 2.06 8.07 -6.49
N TRP A 169 2.86 8.80 -5.71
CA TRP A 169 2.47 9.24 -4.36
C TRP A 169 2.48 10.76 -4.20
N PHE A 170 1.87 11.25 -3.12
CA PHE A 170 1.92 12.66 -2.72
C PHE A 170 3.36 13.11 -2.44
N TYR A 171 3.69 14.34 -2.83
CA TYR A 171 4.81 15.02 -2.18
C TYR A 171 4.37 15.45 -0.78
N GLN A 172 4.99 14.85 0.24
CA GLN A 172 4.80 15.19 1.63
C GLN A 172 6.19 15.43 2.23
N GLU A 173 6.45 16.64 2.73
CA GLU A 173 7.68 16.92 3.46
C GLU A 173 7.71 16.14 4.78
N ARG A 174 8.93 15.88 5.30
CA ARG A 174 9.11 15.18 6.58
C ARG A 174 8.37 15.93 7.69
N PRO A 175 7.39 15.30 8.37
CA PRO A 175 6.76 15.89 9.54
C PRO A 175 7.77 16.20 10.66
N PRO A 176 7.48 17.19 11.51
CA PRO A 176 8.34 17.55 12.64
C PRO A 176 8.47 16.42 13.68
N ASP A 177 9.51 16.47 14.51
CA ASP A 177 9.88 15.39 15.43
C ASP A 177 8.82 15.05 16.49
N ASP A 178 7.90 15.96 16.79
CA ASP A 178 6.75 15.71 17.66
C ASP A 178 5.68 14.84 16.98
N ALA A 179 5.53 14.93 15.66
CA ALA A 179 4.68 14.04 14.87
C ALA A 179 5.24 12.61 14.83
N TRP A 180 6.56 12.43 14.89
CA TRP A 180 7.18 11.09 14.98
C TRP A 180 7.02 10.45 16.37
N LYS A 181 7.06 11.25 17.45
CA LYS A 181 6.68 10.78 18.80
C LYS A 181 5.19 10.42 18.88
N LEU A 182 4.36 11.06 18.07
CA LEU A 182 2.94 10.72 17.95
C LEU A 182 2.73 9.43 17.14
N TRP A 183 3.50 9.24 16.06
CA TRP A 183 3.53 8.02 15.24
C TRP A 183 3.91 6.78 16.08
N GLN A 184 4.98 6.85 16.85
CA GLN A 184 5.39 5.78 17.78
C GLN A 184 4.27 5.40 18.77
N ARG A 185 3.50 6.38 19.26
CA ARG A 185 2.34 6.12 20.14
C ARG A 185 1.14 5.52 19.40
N ALA A 186 1.03 5.71 18.09
CA ALA A 186 0.03 5.07 17.25
C ALA A 186 0.43 3.62 16.93
N ASN A 187 1.73 3.33 16.75
CA ASN A 187 2.22 1.96 16.57
C ASN A 187 1.78 1.02 17.71
N CYS A 188 1.76 1.52 18.95
CA CYS A 188 1.22 0.81 20.12
C CYS A 188 -0.29 0.47 20.07
N LEU A 189 -1.01 0.73 18.97
CA LEU A 189 -2.34 0.20 18.72
C LEU A 189 -2.31 -1.21 18.11
N TRP A 190 -1.23 -1.58 17.44
CA TRP A 190 -1.06 -2.86 16.74
C TRP A 190 0.24 -3.60 17.11
N SER A 191 1.20 -2.94 17.78
CA SER A 191 2.43 -3.54 18.29
C SER A 191 2.61 -3.39 19.80
N ASP A 192 3.51 -4.19 20.37
CA ASP A 192 4.08 -3.98 21.69
C ASP A 192 5.13 -2.83 21.71
N GLU A 193 5.78 -2.65 22.85
CA GLU A 193 6.84 -1.64 23.07
C GLU A 193 8.19 -1.96 22.40
N HIS A 194 8.31 -3.13 21.75
CA HIS A 194 9.48 -3.57 21.00
C HIS A 194 9.23 -3.60 19.48
N GLY A 195 8.07 -3.11 19.02
CA GLY A 195 7.68 -3.14 17.61
C GLY A 195 7.19 -4.50 17.12
N THR A 196 6.90 -5.46 18.01
CA THR A 196 6.33 -6.76 17.65
C THR A 196 4.82 -6.64 17.52
N LEU A 197 4.24 -7.10 16.41
CA LEU A 197 2.80 -7.06 16.19
C LEU A 197 2.04 -7.92 17.20
N THR A 198 0.92 -7.39 17.70
CA THR A 198 0.00 -8.11 18.59
C THR A 198 -0.71 -9.26 17.86
N THR A 199 -0.97 -9.06 16.56
CA THR A 199 -1.42 -10.11 15.63
C THR A 199 -0.41 -10.19 14.49
N PRO A 200 0.39 -11.26 14.39
CA PRO A 200 1.31 -11.45 13.27
C PRO A 200 0.58 -11.52 11.92
N LEU A 201 1.17 -10.96 10.88
CA LEU A 201 0.66 -11.01 9.52
C LEU A 201 0.96 -12.36 8.88
N GLY A 202 -0.05 -12.98 8.27
CA GLY A 202 0.10 -14.23 7.56
C GLY A 202 0.78 -14.08 6.19
N ALA A 203 0.49 -15.03 5.30
CA ALA A 203 1.04 -15.10 3.95
C ALA A 203 0.75 -13.87 3.10
N TRP A 204 1.65 -13.57 2.15
CA TRP A 204 1.42 -12.60 1.08
C TRP A 204 0.29 -13.05 0.15
N LEU A 205 -0.55 -12.11 -0.27
CA LEU A 205 -1.72 -12.34 -1.15
C LEU A 205 -1.39 -12.13 -2.64
N PHE A 206 -0.29 -11.43 -2.93
CA PHE A 206 0.10 -11.00 -4.26
C PHE A 206 1.56 -11.37 -4.58
N PRO A 207 1.87 -11.71 -5.85
CA PRO A 207 3.24 -11.89 -6.30
C PRO A 207 4.05 -10.57 -6.28
N PRO A 208 5.39 -10.61 -6.31
CA PRO A 208 6.26 -9.42 -6.26
C PRO A 208 5.95 -8.35 -7.30
N SER A 209 5.47 -8.76 -8.47
CA SER A 209 5.04 -7.88 -9.55
C SER A 209 3.91 -6.94 -9.11
N GLN A 210 2.93 -7.47 -8.37
CA GLN A 210 1.70 -6.80 -7.92
C GLN A 210 1.78 -6.20 -6.51
N GLN A 211 2.78 -6.57 -5.71
CA GLN A 211 2.99 -5.99 -4.37
C GLN A 211 3.21 -4.47 -4.44
N ARG A 212 2.49 -3.75 -3.56
CA ARG A 212 2.54 -2.28 -3.40
C ARG A 212 3.93 -1.78 -2.98
N MET A 213 4.57 -2.52 -2.09
CA MET A 213 5.95 -2.28 -1.66
C MET A 213 6.93 -3.14 -2.46
N LYS A 214 8.00 -2.50 -2.94
CA LYS A 214 9.18 -3.17 -3.51
C LYS A 214 10.24 -3.31 -2.43
N TRP A 215 10.59 -4.56 -2.13
CA TRP A 215 11.52 -4.93 -1.07
C TRP A 215 12.96 -5.01 -1.60
N PRO A 216 13.99 -4.81 -0.76
CA PRO A 216 15.38 -4.91 -1.20
C PRO A 216 15.76 -6.35 -1.61
N PHE A 217 15.15 -7.35 -0.97
CA PHE A 217 15.45 -8.77 -1.16
C PHE A 217 14.17 -9.61 -1.26
N TYR A 218 14.22 -10.63 -2.10
CA TYR A 218 13.19 -11.64 -2.31
C TYR A 218 13.83 -13.01 -2.33
N TYR A 219 13.14 -14.05 -1.87
CA TYR A 219 13.59 -15.43 -1.96
C TYR A 219 12.50 -16.30 -2.60
N ASP A 220 12.89 -17.15 -3.55
CA ASP A 220 12.03 -18.16 -4.15
C ASP A 220 12.38 -19.54 -3.59
N SER A 221 11.43 -20.15 -2.88
CA SER A 221 11.57 -21.50 -2.32
C SER A 221 11.48 -22.61 -3.38
N VAL A 222 10.96 -22.32 -4.58
CA VAL A 222 10.86 -23.27 -5.69
C VAL A 222 12.21 -23.43 -6.40
N THR A 223 12.96 -22.34 -6.56
CA THR A 223 14.27 -22.33 -7.25
C THR A 223 15.47 -22.23 -6.30
N ASP A 224 15.26 -22.23 -4.98
CA ASP A 224 16.29 -22.03 -3.93
C ASP A 224 17.22 -20.84 -4.25
N SER A 225 16.60 -19.71 -4.58
CA SER A 225 17.28 -18.53 -5.12
C SER A 225 16.93 -17.28 -4.34
N LEU A 226 17.96 -16.53 -3.93
CA LEU A 226 17.80 -15.17 -3.40
C LEU A 226 17.93 -14.17 -4.57
N TYR A 227 17.10 -13.14 -4.56
CA TYR A 227 17.13 -12.03 -5.50
C TYR A 227 17.32 -10.73 -4.73
N ALA A 228 18.24 -9.89 -5.18
CA ALA A 228 18.38 -8.51 -4.69
C ALA A 228 18.07 -7.52 -5.83
N HIS A 229 17.53 -6.35 -5.49
CA HIS A 229 17.36 -5.27 -6.46
C HIS A 229 18.74 -4.70 -6.86
N ASP A 230 19.02 -4.62 -8.17
CA ASP A 230 20.25 -4.05 -8.74
C ASP A 230 19.98 -2.62 -9.28
N GLU A 231 21.03 -1.85 -9.55
CA GLU A 231 20.85 -0.51 -10.15
C GLU A 231 20.35 -0.62 -11.59
N GLY A 232 19.25 0.08 -11.92
CA GLY A 232 18.67 0.11 -13.28
C GLY A 232 17.31 -0.58 -13.46
N SER A 233 16.63 -0.98 -12.37
CA SER A 233 15.31 -1.67 -12.37
C SER A 233 15.34 -3.19 -12.58
N ASN A 234 16.52 -3.80 -12.52
CA ASN A 234 16.69 -5.24 -12.69
C ASN A 234 16.93 -5.93 -11.34
N TYR A 235 16.77 -7.25 -11.30
CA TYR A 235 17.06 -8.09 -10.14
C TYR A 235 18.29 -8.94 -10.40
N ARG A 236 19.19 -9.04 -9.42
CA ARG A 236 20.33 -9.95 -9.45
C ARG A 236 20.00 -11.19 -8.64
N SER A 237 20.05 -12.35 -9.29
CA SER A 237 19.90 -13.65 -8.62
C SER A 237 21.20 -14.10 -7.97
N TYR A 238 21.06 -14.87 -6.90
CA TYR A 238 22.13 -15.53 -6.16
C TYR A 238 21.66 -16.95 -5.80
N PHE A 239 22.39 -17.95 -6.26
CA PHE A 239 22.13 -19.34 -5.89
C PHE A 239 22.49 -19.59 -4.42
N VAL A 240 21.56 -20.19 -3.68
CA VAL A 240 21.83 -20.66 -2.31
C VAL A 240 22.54 -22.01 -2.36
N ASN A 241 23.45 -22.26 -1.43
CA ASN A 241 24.09 -23.58 -1.28
C ASN A 241 23.37 -24.34 -0.16
N PRO A 242 22.64 -25.44 -0.44
CA PRO A 242 21.76 -26.08 0.52
C PRO A 242 22.46 -26.62 1.78
N ASN A 243 23.80 -26.77 1.75
CA ASN A 243 24.59 -27.24 2.89
C ASN A 243 25.14 -26.13 3.80
N ARG A 244 24.83 -24.84 3.57
CA ARG A 244 25.35 -23.74 4.40
C ARG A 244 24.33 -22.61 4.57
N GLN A 245 24.05 -22.26 5.83
CA GLN A 245 23.31 -21.05 6.25
C GLN A 245 24.05 -19.72 5.95
N THR A 246 25.02 -19.75 5.03
CA THR A 246 25.95 -18.66 4.77
C THR A 246 26.24 -18.59 3.29
N GLN A 247 25.94 -17.45 2.69
CA GLN A 247 25.91 -17.26 1.24
C GLN A 247 27.24 -16.70 0.71
N THR A 248 27.60 -17.12 -0.50
CA THR A 248 28.62 -16.50 -1.36
C THR A 248 28.04 -16.42 -2.77
N PRO A 249 28.17 -15.30 -3.52
CA PRO A 249 27.75 -15.21 -4.91
C PRO A 249 28.56 -16.14 -5.82
N ILE A 250 28.15 -17.41 -5.96
CA ILE A 250 28.86 -18.40 -6.78
C ILE A 250 28.58 -18.18 -8.27
N ASN A 251 27.35 -17.79 -8.61
CA ASN A 251 26.95 -17.28 -9.93
C ASN A 251 25.82 -16.25 -9.71
N SER A 252 25.79 -15.19 -10.51
CA SER A 252 24.69 -14.22 -10.53
C SER A 252 24.30 -13.88 -11.96
N PHE A 253 23.01 -13.89 -12.27
CA PHE A 253 22.47 -13.37 -13.51
C PHE A 253 21.45 -12.27 -13.23
N VAL A 254 21.20 -11.44 -14.24
CA VAL A 254 20.30 -10.30 -14.17
C VAL A 254 18.95 -10.70 -14.76
N LEU A 255 17.85 -10.39 -14.08
CA LEU A 255 16.48 -10.60 -14.55
C LEU A 255 15.73 -9.26 -14.63
N ASP A 256 14.90 -9.12 -15.66
CA ASP A 256 14.00 -7.97 -15.83
C ASP A 256 12.78 -8.05 -14.88
N SER A 257 12.47 -9.24 -14.35
CA SER A 257 11.33 -9.48 -13.45
C SER A 257 11.59 -10.64 -12.49
N LEU A 258 11.01 -10.58 -11.30
CA LEU A 258 11.02 -11.67 -10.31
C LEU A 258 10.03 -12.78 -10.69
N PRO A 259 10.27 -14.04 -10.27
CA PRO A 259 9.26 -15.09 -10.29
C PRO A 259 8.04 -14.71 -9.43
N ASP A 260 6.83 -15.07 -9.86
CA ASP A 260 5.61 -14.86 -9.06
C ASP A 260 5.57 -15.72 -7.78
N THR A 261 6.44 -16.74 -7.68
CA THR A 261 6.69 -17.59 -6.51
C THR A 261 7.64 -16.97 -5.48
N ALA A 262 8.43 -15.96 -5.85
CA ALA A 262 9.37 -15.32 -4.94
C ALA A 262 8.63 -14.46 -3.90
N SER A 263 9.06 -14.53 -2.64
CA SER A 263 8.47 -13.77 -1.53
C SER A 263 9.47 -12.77 -0.95
N PRO A 264 9.04 -11.58 -0.49
CA PRO A 264 9.89 -10.66 0.27
C PRO A 264 10.60 -11.36 1.42
N VAL A 265 11.84 -10.97 1.73
CA VAL A 265 12.58 -11.53 2.86
C VAL A 265 13.53 -10.51 3.51
N THR A 266 13.64 -10.54 4.84
CA THR A 266 14.68 -9.80 5.58
C THR A 266 16.00 -10.54 5.43
N VAL A 267 17.08 -9.82 5.10
CA VAL A 267 18.43 -10.40 5.02
C VAL A 267 19.38 -9.59 5.90
N SER A 268 20.08 -10.29 6.80
CA SER A 268 21.15 -9.75 7.64
C SER A 268 22.50 -10.02 7.01
N GLN A 269 23.41 -9.04 7.03
CA GLN A 269 24.79 -9.19 6.56
C GLN A 269 25.70 -9.46 7.77
N ILE A 270 26.20 -10.69 7.88
CA ILE A 270 27.13 -11.12 8.92
C ILE A 270 28.53 -11.22 8.32
N GLN A 271 29.37 -10.24 8.63
CA GLN A 271 30.79 -10.11 8.23
C GLN A 271 31.04 -9.98 6.72
N ASP A 272 30.66 -10.99 5.92
CA ASP A 272 30.68 -11.00 4.44
C ASP A 272 29.59 -11.93 3.85
N ARG A 273 28.62 -12.34 4.68
CA ARG A 273 27.65 -13.39 4.37
C ARG A 273 26.24 -12.90 4.61
N TRP A 274 25.35 -13.15 3.65
CA TRP A 274 23.93 -12.90 3.78
C TRP A 274 23.24 -14.09 4.49
N GLN A 275 22.39 -13.80 5.48
CA GLN A 275 21.53 -14.77 6.16
C GLN A 275 20.10 -14.21 6.22
N HIS A 276 19.13 -14.97 5.72
CA HIS A 276 17.71 -14.58 5.73
C HIS A 276 16.97 -15.17 6.94
N ASP A 277 15.87 -14.54 7.35
CA ASP A 277 15.11 -14.94 8.54
C ASP A 277 14.22 -16.17 8.27
N GLN A 278 14.05 -17.05 9.28
CA GLN A 278 13.67 -18.46 9.04
C GLN A 278 12.22 -18.72 8.60
N ALA A 279 11.31 -17.75 8.70
CA ALA A 279 9.89 -17.92 8.40
C ALA A 279 9.50 -17.26 7.06
N ILE A 280 9.87 -17.91 5.94
CA ILE A 280 9.34 -17.54 4.62
C ILE A 280 7.91 -18.09 4.52
N LEU A 281 6.92 -17.22 4.75
CA LEU A 281 5.52 -17.57 4.53
C LEU A 281 5.24 -17.63 3.02
N PRO A 282 4.77 -18.76 2.48
CA PRO A 282 4.51 -18.90 1.04
C PRO A 282 3.37 -17.97 0.61
N ILE A 283 3.46 -17.40 -0.60
CA ILE A 283 2.36 -16.64 -1.20
C ILE A 283 1.12 -17.53 -1.34
N LEU A 284 0.00 -17.07 -0.80
CA LEU A 284 -1.31 -17.66 -1.08
C LEU A 284 -1.87 -16.98 -2.33
N GLN A 285 -1.93 -17.72 -3.43
CA GLN A 285 -2.59 -17.25 -4.65
C GLN A 285 -4.08 -17.03 -4.34
N GLN A 286 -4.51 -15.76 -4.35
CA GLN A 286 -5.94 -15.47 -4.36
C GLN A 286 -6.56 -15.95 -5.68
N PRO A 287 -7.81 -16.46 -5.67
CA PRO A 287 -8.58 -16.57 -6.90
C PRO A 287 -8.73 -15.16 -7.52
N PRO A 288 -8.82 -15.04 -8.86
CA PRO A 288 -8.97 -13.75 -9.51
C PRO A 288 -10.19 -13.01 -8.94
N LEU A 289 -9.99 -11.71 -8.64
CA LEU A 289 -11.08 -10.79 -8.30
C LEU A 289 -12.16 -10.87 -9.39
N GLN A 290 -13.39 -11.15 -8.99
CA GLN A 290 -14.58 -11.16 -9.86
C GLN A 290 -15.14 -9.76 -10.03
#